data_AF-A0A7C4FBV5-F1
#
_entry.id   AF-A0A7C4FBV5-F1
#
_cell.length_a   1.000
_cell.length_b   1.000
_cell.length_c   1.000
_cell.angle_alpha   90.00
_cell.angle_beta   90.00
_cell.angle_gamma   90.00
#
_symmetry.space_group_name_H-M   'P 1'
#
loop_
_entity.id
_entity.type
_entity.pdbx_description
1 polymer ?
#
loop_
_entity_poly.entity_id
_entity_poly.type
_entity_poly.pdbx_seq_one_letter_code
_entity_poly.pdbx_strand_id
1 'polypeptide(L)'
;MFEEQIIVFINTVLPLITLFIFTYGVSLRFLKWFMMWKVSPALIGLKSYRGSRLKGIFNSFVLDHLPSYSLAARKDIAFYVVGVGMHIMFIALLLTKVHIDSILALIKQYIAIPTIFYVSKPFTHILSVIFISCLTLMFVRRLYQYATNKPLRVISSIGDFIAVPLLLIIGVTGLIAALSSQLFPDYRLYIIVFHMAAVQVFIMYTPFSKFFHGITSVIVMTLSGLKKAALGGG
;
A
#
# COMPACT_ATOMS: atom_id res chain seq x y z
N MET A 1 27.02 -21.00 -10.39
CA MET A 1 26.02 -21.95 -9.87
C MET A 1 25.14 -21.38 -8.75
N PHE A 2 25.64 -21.07 -7.55
CA PHE A 2 24.79 -20.58 -6.45
C PHE A 2 24.14 -19.21 -6.73
N GLU A 3 24.92 -18.25 -7.25
CA GLU A 3 24.40 -16.92 -7.61
C GLU A 3 23.35 -16.99 -8.73
N GLU A 4 23.58 -17.83 -9.74
CA GLU A 4 22.60 -18.07 -10.82
C GLU A 4 21.30 -18.67 -10.29
N GLN A 5 21.39 -19.64 -9.38
CA GLN A 5 20.22 -20.23 -8.73
C GLN A 5 19.42 -19.20 -7.93
N ILE A 6 20.10 -18.31 -7.19
CA ILE A 6 19.46 -17.21 -6.46
C ILE A 6 18.76 -16.25 -7.44
N ILE A 7 19.42 -15.86 -8.53
CA ILE A 7 18.87 -14.96 -9.53
C ILE A 7 17.61 -15.56 -10.16
N VAL A 8 17.65 -16.85 -10.53
CA VAL A 8 16.49 -17.57 -11.10
C VAL A 8 15.35 -17.65 -10.07
N PHE A 9 15.67 -17.97 -8.81
CA PHE A 9 14.66 -18.02 -7.76
C PHE A 9 13.96 -16.67 -7.57
N ILE A 10 14.73 -15.58 -7.45
CA ILE A 10 14.21 -14.24 -7.17
C ILE A 10 13.45 -13.64 -8.37
N ASN A 11 13.90 -13.90 -9.60
CA ASN A 11 13.31 -13.29 -10.79
C ASN A 11 12.20 -14.14 -11.43
N THR A 12 12.10 -15.43 -11.09
CA THR A 12 11.16 -16.34 -11.76
C THR A 12 10.26 -17.07 -10.77
N VAL A 13 10.84 -17.80 -9.81
CA VAL A 13 10.04 -18.66 -8.91
C VAL A 13 9.28 -17.83 -7.87
N LEU A 14 9.97 -16.92 -7.19
CA LEU A 14 9.40 -16.09 -6.12
C LEU A 14 8.29 -15.15 -6.63
N PRO A 15 8.39 -14.51 -7.82
CA PRO A 15 7.29 -13.74 -8.39
C PRO A 15 6.06 -14.58 -8.70
N LEU A 16 6.22 -15.84 -9.15
CA LEU A 16 5.08 -16.74 -9.40
C LEU A 16 4.37 -17.13 -8.10
N ILE A 17 5.14 -17.47 -7.05
CA ILE A 17 4.60 -17.71 -5.70
C ILE A 17 3.87 -16.47 -5.20
N THR A 18 4.47 -15.29 -5.40
CA THR A 18 3.88 -14.01 -4.99
C THR A 18 2.58 -13.72 -5.71
N LEU A 19 2.55 -13.93 -7.03
CA LEU A 19 1.34 -13.76 -7.83
C LEU A 19 0.23 -14.71 -7.36
N PHE A 20 0.55 -15.97 -7.08
CA PHE A 20 -0.40 -16.95 -6.57
C PHE A 20 -0.99 -16.51 -5.21
N ILE A 21 -0.15 -16.17 -4.24
CA ILE A 21 -0.59 -15.74 -2.90
C ILE A 21 -1.39 -14.43 -3.00
N PHE A 22 -0.91 -13.49 -3.81
CA PHE A 22 -1.57 -12.20 -3.99
C PHE A 22 -2.96 -12.38 -4.59
N THR A 23 -3.09 -13.09 -5.71
CA THR A 23 -4.37 -13.34 -6.38
C THR A 23 -5.32 -14.12 -5.49
N TYR A 24 -4.85 -15.15 -4.79
CA TYR A 24 -5.64 -15.90 -3.82
C TYR A 24 -6.15 -14.99 -2.68
N GLY A 25 -5.29 -14.20 -2.05
CA GLY A 25 -5.67 -13.29 -0.97
C GLY A 25 -6.67 -12.22 -1.42
N VAL A 26 -6.47 -11.65 -2.61
CA VAL A 26 -7.42 -10.70 -3.22
C VAL A 26 -8.77 -11.38 -3.48
N SER A 27 -8.76 -12.61 -4.00
CA SER A 27 -9.98 -13.38 -4.28
C SER A 27 -10.76 -13.69 -3.01
N LEU A 28 -10.07 -14.07 -1.92
CA LEU A 28 -10.69 -14.26 -0.61
C LEU A 28 -11.32 -12.97 -0.06
N ARG A 29 -10.69 -11.81 -0.27
CA ARG A 29 -11.30 -10.52 0.09
C ARG A 29 -12.55 -10.22 -0.70
N PHE A 30 -12.52 -10.41 -2.02
CA PHE A 30 -13.68 -10.23 -2.87
C PHE A 30 -14.81 -11.20 -2.48
N LEU A 31 -14.48 -12.45 -2.18
CA LEU A 31 -15.45 -13.44 -1.71
C LEU A 31 -16.07 -13.02 -0.38
N LYS A 32 -15.27 -12.60 0.61
CA LYS A 32 -15.76 -12.07 1.89
C LYS A 32 -16.68 -10.87 1.66
N TRP A 33 -16.30 -9.96 0.76
CA TRP A 33 -17.13 -8.82 0.40
C TRP A 33 -18.47 -9.24 -0.20
N PHE A 34 -18.44 -10.16 -1.16
CA PHE A 34 -19.64 -10.71 -1.79
C PHE A 34 -20.55 -11.43 -0.78
N MET A 35 -19.98 -12.13 0.20
CA MET A 35 -20.75 -12.75 1.28
C MET A 35 -21.39 -11.71 2.21
N MET A 36 -20.66 -10.66 2.61
CA MET A 36 -21.25 -9.56 3.40
C MET A 36 -22.38 -8.85 2.64
N TRP A 37 -22.22 -8.69 1.32
CA TRP A 37 -23.27 -8.16 0.44
C TRP A 37 -24.55 -9.02 0.50
N LYS A 38 -24.41 -10.35 0.48
CA LYS A 38 -25.54 -11.29 0.51
C LYS A 38 -26.20 -11.44 1.88
N VAL A 39 -25.48 -11.25 2.98
CA VAL A 39 -25.98 -11.43 4.36
C VAL A 39 -26.62 -10.16 4.94
N SER A 40 -26.37 -8.99 4.34
CA SER A 40 -26.98 -7.71 4.75
C SER A 40 -28.54 -7.64 4.76
N PRO A 41 -29.33 -8.51 4.11
CA PRO A 41 -30.79 -8.52 4.29
C PRO A 41 -31.26 -9.02 5.66
N ALA A 42 -30.43 -9.75 6.42
CA ALA A 42 -30.81 -10.28 7.74
C ALA A 42 -30.58 -9.27 8.89
N LEU A 43 -29.87 -8.17 8.63
CA LEU A 43 -29.59 -7.08 9.57
C LEU A 43 -30.56 -5.88 9.39
N ILE A 44 -31.74 -6.13 8.80
CA ILE A 44 -32.86 -5.17 8.70
C ILE A 44 -33.53 -5.08 10.08
N GLY A 45 -32.83 -4.48 11.03
CA GLY A 45 -33.33 -4.16 12.37
C GLY A 45 -32.63 -2.94 12.98
N LEU A 46 -31.44 -2.59 12.49
CA LEU A 46 -30.70 -1.41 12.92
C LEU A 46 -30.82 -0.30 11.87
N LYS A 47 -31.78 0.60 12.12
CA LYS A 47 -31.99 1.94 11.52
C LYS A 47 -31.60 2.08 10.05
N SER A 48 -32.63 2.05 9.21
CA SER A 48 -32.61 2.44 7.81
C SER A 48 -31.88 3.79 7.60
N TYR A 49 -30.62 3.74 7.17
CA TYR A 49 -30.00 4.87 6.49
C TYR A 49 -30.72 5.02 5.14
N ARG A 50 -31.59 6.04 5.01
CA ARG A 50 -32.20 6.45 3.74
C ARG A 50 -31.08 6.88 2.78
N GLY A 51 -30.67 5.95 1.93
CA GLY A 51 -29.68 6.13 0.87
C GLY A 51 -29.60 4.87 0.03
N SER A 52 -29.23 4.98 -1.25
CA SER A 52 -29.10 3.82 -2.14
C SER A 52 -28.22 2.74 -1.49
N ARG A 53 -28.57 1.46 -1.66
CA ARG A 53 -27.82 0.32 -1.09
C ARG A 53 -26.32 0.41 -1.38
N LEU A 54 -25.96 0.87 -2.58
CA LEU A 54 -24.58 1.18 -2.96
C LEU A 54 -23.95 2.25 -2.06
N LYS A 55 -24.64 3.37 -1.81
CA LYS A 55 -24.13 4.44 -0.92
C LYS A 55 -23.97 3.97 0.53
N GLY A 56 -24.85 3.10 1.02
CA GLY A 56 -24.71 2.47 2.34
C GLY A 56 -23.52 1.52 2.43
N ILE A 57 -23.31 0.69 1.40
CA ILE A 57 -22.15 -0.20 1.30
C ILE A 57 -20.87 0.59 1.14
N PHE A 58 -20.85 1.63 0.30
CA PHE A 58 -19.70 2.52 0.14
C PHE A 58 -19.41 3.31 1.40
N ASN A 59 -20.41 3.81 2.12
CA ASN A 59 -20.19 4.44 3.41
C ASN A 59 -19.74 3.43 4.47
N SER A 60 -20.22 2.18 4.49
CA SER A 60 -19.66 1.16 5.39
C SER A 60 -18.24 0.78 4.98
N PHE A 61 -17.93 0.74 3.69
CA PHE A 61 -16.58 0.46 3.16
C PHE A 61 -15.60 1.57 3.51
N VAL A 62 -16.04 2.81 3.30
CA VAL A 62 -15.33 4.03 3.69
C VAL A 62 -15.27 4.12 5.21
N LEU A 63 -16.29 3.84 6.01
CA LEU A 63 -16.25 4.00 7.47
C LEU A 63 -15.56 2.83 8.21
N ASP A 64 -15.61 1.62 7.65
CA ASP A 64 -14.96 0.41 8.18
C ASP A 64 -13.49 0.31 7.75
N HIS A 65 -13.08 0.98 6.66
CA HIS A 65 -11.69 0.95 6.18
C HIS A 65 -10.99 2.32 6.07
N LEU A 66 -11.70 3.42 5.74
CA LEU A 66 -11.22 4.75 6.18
C LEU A 66 -11.67 4.84 7.64
N PRO A 67 -10.77 5.05 8.61
CA PRO A 67 -11.22 5.40 9.95
C PRO A 67 -12.19 6.56 9.82
N SER A 68 -13.46 6.32 10.17
CA SER A 68 -14.55 7.29 10.13
C SER A 68 -14.05 8.63 10.64
N TYR A 69 -13.75 9.56 9.72
CA TYR A 69 -13.19 10.87 10.05
C TYR A 69 -12.11 10.82 11.15
N SER A 70 -10.95 10.19 10.91
CA SER A 70 -9.91 9.91 11.93
C SER A 70 -9.71 11.05 12.96
N LEU A 71 -10.41 10.93 14.09
CA LEU A 71 -10.37 11.87 15.21
C LEU A 71 -8.99 11.88 15.89
N ALA A 72 -8.17 10.84 15.71
CA ALA A 72 -6.85 10.74 16.32
C ALA A 72 -5.73 11.47 15.55
N ALA A 73 -5.85 11.61 14.22
CA ALA A 73 -4.89 12.39 13.42
C ALA A 73 -5.23 13.89 13.43
N ARG A 74 -6.52 14.26 13.36
CA ARG A 74 -6.94 15.68 13.48
C ARG A 74 -6.68 16.30 14.85
N LYS A 75 -6.67 15.51 15.92
CA LYS A 75 -6.30 15.99 17.26
C LYS A 75 -4.84 16.42 17.39
N ASP A 76 -4.01 16.07 16.41
CA ASP A 76 -2.57 16.24 16.47
C ASP A 76 -2.05 16.63 15.07
N ILE A 77 -2.15 17.94 14.80
CA ILE A 77 -1.91 18.54 13.47
C ILE A 77 -0.55 18.14 12.91
N ALA A 78 0.48 18.03 13.76
CA ALA A 78 1.82 17.61 13.35
C ALA A 78 1.80 16.21 12.73
N PHE A 79 1.17 15.23 13.38
CA PHE A 79 1.11 13.87 12.86
C PHE A 79 0.11 13.69 11.71
N TYR A 80 -0.87 14.58 11.57
CA TYR A 80 -1.67 14.65 10.34
C TYR A 80 -0.79 15.01 9.14
N VAL A 81 0.04 16.05 9.25
CA VAL A 81 0.98 16.46 8.19
C VAL A 81 1.99 15.35 7.89
N VAL A 82 2.57 14.73 8.92
CA VAL A 82 3.50 13.60 8.74
C VAL A 82 2.81 12.42 8.03
N GLY A 83 1.59 12.09 8.42
CA GLY A 83 0.82 11.01 7.80
C GLY A 83 0.48 11.28 6.33
N VAL A 84 0.05 12.50 6.01
CA VAL A 84 -0.22 12.91 4.62
C VAL A 84 1.06 12.92 3.80
N GLY A 85 2.14 13.50 4.34
CA GLY A 85 3.46 13.51 3.71
C GLY A 85 3.95 12.10 3.37
N MET A 86 3.85 11.17 4.32
CA MET A 86 4.20 9.75 4.11
C MET A 86 3.50 9.15 2.88
N HIS A 87 2.18 9.38 2.72
CA HIS A 87 1.44 8.85 1.57
C HIS A 87 1.82 9.52 0.26
N ILE A 88 2.02 10.85 0.25
CA ILE A 88 2.46 11.57 -0.94
C ILE A 88 3.83 11.07 -1.39
N MET A 89 4.79 10.91 -0.47
CA MET A 89 6.11 10.37 -0.77
C MET A 89 6.02 8.93 -1.27
N PHE A 90 5.20 8.09 -0.65
CA PHE A 90 4.97 6.71 -1.09
C PHE A 90 4.45 6.66 -2.54
N ILE A 91 3.43 7.46 -2.87
CA ILE A 91 2.89 7.57 -4.23
C ILE A 91 3.97 8.07 -5.20
N ALA A 92 4.72 9.10 -4.84
CA ALA A 92 5.80 9.62 -5.67
C ALA A 92 6.90 8.58 -5.93
N LEU A 93 7.25 7.76 -4.93
CA LEU A 93 8.21 6.66 -5.08
C LEU A 93 7.72 5.55 -6.02
N LEU A 94 6.40 5.27 -6.04
CA LEU A 94 5.80 4.35 -7.02
C LEU A 94 5.86 4.89 -8.46
N LEU A 95 5.94 6.21 -8.64
CA LEU A 95 6.08 6.88 -9.94
C LEU A 95 7.54 7.04 -10.41
N THR A 96 8.48 6.39 -9.74
CA THR A 96 9.88 6.37 -10.18
C THR A 96 10.04 5.48 -11.41
N LYS A 97 11.05 5.79 -12.23
CA LYS A 97 11.33 5.05 -13.47
C LYS A 97 11.41 3.54 -13.28
N VAL A 98 12.10 3.09 -12.24
CA VAL A 98 12.28 1.65 -11.96
C VAL A 98 10.93 0.97 -11.72
N HIS A 99 10.06 1.54 -10.90
CA HIS A 99 8.76 0.94 -10.58
C HIS A 99 7.80 0.98 -11.77
N ILE A 100 7.75 2.11 -12.50
CA ILE A 100 6.92 2.24 -13.69
C ILE A 100 7.42 1.33 -14.82
N ASP A 101 8.73 1.21 -15.04
CA ASP A 101 9.29 0.28 -16.03
C ASP A 101 9.00 -1.18 -15.65
N SER A 102 8.95 -1.51 -14.37
CA SER A 102 8.53 -2.83 -13.87
C SER A 102 7.06 -3.13 -14.19
N ILE A 103 6.17 -2.15 -13.95
CA ILE A 103 4.74 -2.27 -14.28
C ILE A 103 4.55 -2.32 -15.80
N LEU A 104 5.27 -1.50 -16.54
CA LEU A 104 5.23 -1.47 -17.99
C LEU A 104 5.85 -2.73 -18.60
N ALA A 105 6.83 -3.38 -17.99
CA ALA A 105 7.34 -4.66 -18.48
C ALA A 105 6.24 -5.74 -18.50
N LEU A 106 5.26 -5.68 -17.59
CA LEU A 106 4.09 -6.56 -17.58
C LEU A 106 3.06 -6.21 -18.69
N ILE A 107 3.03 -4.96 -19.16
CA ILE A 107 2.02 -4.43 -20.10
C ILE A 107 2.57 -4.25 -21.52
N LYS A 108 3.88 -3.98 -21.67
CA LYS A 108 4.58 -3.73 -22.94
C LYS A 108 4.57 -4.91 -23.89
N GLN A 109 4.20 -6.10 -23.40
CA GLN A 109 3.89 -7.24 -24.25
C GLN A 109 2.66 -6.98 -25.14
N TYR A 110 1.86 -5.94 -24.86
CA TYR A 110 0.59 -5.63 -25.53
C TYR A 110 0.45 -4.18 -26.03
N ILE A 111 1.09 -3.17 -25.39
CA ILE A 111 0.94 -1.76 -25.79
C ILE A 111 2.24 -0.96 -25.58
N ALA A 112 2.73 -0.30 -26.62
CA ALA A 112 3.84 0.65 -26.53
C ALA A 112 3.35 2.00 -25.98
N ILE A 113 3.41 2.17 -24.66
CA ILE A 113 3.07 3.43 -24.00
C ILE A 113 4.34 4.30 -23.92
N PRO A 114 4.38 5.49 -24.56
CA PRO A 114 5.47 6.43 -24.36
C PRO A 114 5.47 6.86 -22.90
N THR A 115 6.64 6.82 -22.28
CA THR A 115 6.80 7.07 -20.85
C THR A 115 6.98 8.56 -20.60
N ILE A 116 5.91 9.24 -20.17
CA ILE A 116 5.81 10.71 -20.23
C ILE A 116 6.25 11.38 -18.92
N PHE A 117 6.31 10.67 -17.79
CA PHE A 117 6.70 11.28 -16.51
C PHE A 117 7.34 10.29 -15.53
N TYR A 118 8.51 10.65 -15.02
CA TYR A 118 9.18 9.92 -13.95
C TYR A 118 9.81 10.88 -12.96
N VAL A 119 9.81 10.50 -11.68
CA VAL A 119 10.63 11.16 -10.67
C VAL A 119 12.11 10.91 -10.98
N SER A 120 12.91 11.97 -11.03
CA SER A 120 14.34 11.88 -11.33
C SER A 120 15.13 11.23 -10.19
N LYS A 121 16.23 10.56 -10.52
CA LYS A 121 17.08 9.83 -9.56
C LYS A 121 17.46 10.63 -8.29
N PRO A 122 17.95 11.89 -8.37
CA PRO A 122 18.31 12.63 -7.16
C PRO A 122 17.09 12.91 -6.25
N PHE A 123 15.92 13.18 -6.84
CA PHE A 123 14.69 13.35 -6.07
C PHE A 123 14.25 12.05 -5.42
N THR A 124 14.42 10.89 -6.08
CA THR A 124 14.10 9.59 -5.48
C THR A 124 14.80 9.37 -4.14
N HIS A 125 16.10 9.68 -4.03
CA HIS A 125 16.84 9.50 -2.77
C HIS A 125 16.28 10.37 -1.65
N ILE A 126 16.01 11.64 -1.94
CA ILE A 126 15.44 12.60 -0.98
C ILE A 126 14.05 12.12 -0.53
N LEU A 127 13.19 11.75 -1.48
CA LEU A 127 11.85 11.25 -1.20
C LEU A 127 11.89 9.96 -0.37
N SER A 128 12.84 9.05 -0.63
CA SER A 128 13.02 7.83 0.17
C SER A 128 13.40 8.14 1.62
N VAL A 129 14.32 9.08 1.85
CA VAL A 129 14.71 9.49 3.20
C VAL A 129 13.53 10.11 3.95
N ILE A 130 12.80 11.02 3.30
CA ILE A 130 11.61 11.66 3.89
C ILE A 130 10.54 10.60 4.19
N PHE A 131 10.28 9.69 3.25
CA PHE A 131 9.32 8.60 3.42
C PHE A 131 9.65 7.71 4.62
N ILE A 132 10.89 7.22 4.71
CA ILE A 132 11.36 6.38 5.82
C ILE A 132 11.22 7.13 7.15
N SER A 133 11.58 8.42 7.17
CA SER A 133 11.49 9.25 8.37
C SER A 133 10.03 9.41 8.83
N CYS A 134 9.12 9.77 7.91
CA CYS A 134 7.70 9.91 8.22
C CYS A 134 7.08 8.58 8.66
N LEU A 135 7.42 7.48 7.99
CA LEU A 135 6.93 6.14 8.35
C LEU A 135 7.43 5.71 9.73
N THR A 136 8.69 5.99 10.05
CA THR A 136 9.29 5.72 11.38
C THR A 136 8.59 6.53 12.46
N LEU A 137 8.38 7.83 12.25
CA LEU A 137 7.65 8.68 13.20
C LEU A 137 6.22 8.19 13.44
N MET A 138 5.51 7.80 12.38
CA MET A 138 4.17 7.22 12.48
C MET A 138 4.17 5.89 13.24
N PHE A 139 5.20 5.05 13.03
CA PHE A 139 5.37 3.80 13.75
C PHE A 139 5.65 4.02 15.24
N VAL A 140 6.59 4.89 15.58
CA VAL A 140 6.92 5.25 16.97
C VAL A 140 5.70 5.83 17.68
N ARG A 141 4.95 6.72 17.03
CA ARG A 141 3.68 7.22 17.57
C ARG A 141 2.71 6.08 17.88
N ARG A 142 2.57 5.13 16.96
CA ARG A 142 1.67 3.98 17.14
C ARG A 142 2.12 3.10 18.31
N LEU A 143 3.41 2.80 18.42
CA LEU A 143 3.98 2.06 19.55
C LEU A 143 3.74 2.78 20.87
N TYR A 144 4.09 4.06 20.95
CA TYR A 144 3.90 4.87 22.15
C TYR A 144 2.43 4.91 22.58
N GLN A 145 1.50 5.16 21.65
CA GLN A 145 0.08 5.23 21.98
C GLN A 145 -0.53 3.87 22.30
N TYR A 146 0.01 2.78 21.73
CA TYR A 146 -0.37 1.42 22.10
C TYR A 146 0.08 1.09 23.53
N ALA A 147 1.33 1.37 23.87
CA ALA A 147 1.90 1.14 25.20
C ALA A 147 1.25 2.00 26.30
N THR A 148 0.83 3.23 25.96
CA THR A 148 0.22 4.18 26.91
C THR A 148 -1.31 4.11 26.97
N ASN A 149 -1.93 3.07 26.39
CA ASN A 149 -3.39 2.88 26.38
C ASN A 149 -4.20 4.07 25.83
N LYS A 150 -3.60 4.80 24.88
CA LYS A 150 -4.20 5.98 24.25
C LYS A 150 -5.16 5.58 23.13
N PRO A 151 -5.97 6.52 22.58
CA PRO A 151 -7.04 6.20 21.61
C PRO A 151 -6.61 5.40 20.38
N LEU A 152 -5.34 5.53 19.94
CA LEU A 152 -4.82 4.73 18.82
C LEU A 152 -4.73 3.23 19.13
N ARG A 153 -4.73 2.80 20.40
CA ARG A 153 -4.73 1.37 20.77
C ARG A 153 -5.98 0.65 20.27
N VAL A 154 -7.15 1.31 20.36
CA VAL A 154 -8.45 0.73 19.98
C VAL A 154 -8.55 0.46 18.48
N ILE A 155 -7.86 1.27 17.66
CA ILE A 155 -7.88 1.17 16.20
C ILE A 155 -6.65 0.49 15.60
N SER A 156 -5.63 0.20 16.41
CA SER A 156 -4.43 -0.52 15.98
C SER A 156 -4.70 -2.03 16.00
N SER A 157 -4.41 -2.71 14.91
CA SER A 157 -4.47 -4.18 14.84
C SER A 157 -3.07 -4.79 14.86
N ILE A 158 -2.95 -6.08 15.18
CA ILE A 158 -1.67 -6.81 15.09
C ILE A 158 -1.05 -6.65 13.70
N GLY A 159 -1.89 -6.63 12.65
CA GLY A 159 -1.44 -6.40 11.28
C GLY A 159 -0.70 -5.08 11.09
N ASP A 160 -1.03 -4.02 11.84
CA ASP A 160 -0.32 -2.74 11.77
C ASP A 160 1.14 -2.83 12.24
N PHE A 161 1.42 -3.72 13.20
CA PHE A 161 2.77 -3.96 13.74
C PHE A 161 3.60 -4.91 12.87
N ILE A 162 2.99 -5.50 11.84
CA ILE A 162 3.67 -6.31 10.82
C ILE A 162 3.87 -5.47 9.56
N ALA A 163 2.81 -4.80 9.12
CA ALA A 163 2.80 -4.04 7.86
C ALA A 163 3.80 -2.87 7.87
N VAL A 164 3.87 -2.11 8.96
CA VAL A 164 4.73 -0.93 9.03
C VAL A 164 6.22 -1.31 9.06
N PRO A 165 6.69 -2.26 9.88
CA PRO A 165 8.06 -2.74 9.80
C PRO A 165 8.42 -3.33 8.44
N LEU A 166 7.52 -4.08 7.81
CA LEU A 166 7.76 -4.65 6.49
C LEU A 166 7.96 -3.55 5.43
N LEU A 167 7.13 -2.50 5.47
CA LEU A 167 7.28 -1.34 4.59
C LEU A 167 8.55 -0.52 4.91
N LEU A 168 8.97 -0.43 6.17
CA LEU A 168 10.24 0.18 6.57
C LEU A 168 11.43 -0.60 6.01
N ILE A 169 11.42 -1.94 6.12
CA ILE A 169 12.47 -2.81 5.57
C ILE A 169 12.60 -2.56 4.06
N ILE A 170 11.49 -2.51 3.32
CA ILE A 170 11.51 -2.21 1.88
C ILE A 170 12.05 -0.82 1.60
N GLY A 171 11.60 0.20 2.35
CA GLY A 171 12.06 1.57 2.17
C GLY A 171 13.57 1.70 2.37
N VAL A 172 14.09 1.16 3.47
CA VAL A 172 15.52 1.18 3.81
C VAL A 172 16.34 0.38 2.79
N THR A 173 15.93 -0.86 2.49
CA THR A 173 16.65 -1.70 1.53
C THR A 173 16.60 -1.13 0.11
N GLY A 174 15.52 -0.45 -0.27
CA GLY A 174 15.41 0.25 -1.56
C GLY A 174 16.35 1.44 -1.65
N LEU A 175 16.48 2.22 -0.57
CA LEU A 175 17.46 3.31 -0.49
C LEU A 175 18.90 2.78 -0.56
N ILE A 176 19.22 1.73 0.19
CA ILE A 176 20.54 1.09 0.16
C ILE A 176 20.81 0.52 -1.23
N ALA A 177 19.85 -0.15 -1.86
CA ALA A 177 19.98 -0.67 -3.22
C ALA A 177 20.25 0.45 -4.24
N ALA A 178 19.58 1.60 -4.10
CA ALA A 178 19.79 2.75 -4.98
C ALA A 178 21.20 3.37 -4.84
N LEU A 179 21.82 3.25 -3.66
CA LEU A 179 23.17 3.75 -3.36
C LEU A 179 24.26 2.67 -3.50
N SER A 180 23.87 1.40 -3.62
CA SER A 180 24.79 0.25 -3.59
C SER A 180 25.89 0.30 -4.63
N SER A 181 25.60 0.83 -5.83
CA SER A 181 26.61 0.98 -6.89
C SER A 181 27.76 1.92 -6.53
N GLN A 182 27.55 2.81 -5.54
CA GLN A 182 28.54 3.78 -5.09
C GLN A 182 29.17 3.38 -3.75
N LEU A 183 28.36 2.85 -2.82
CA LEU A 183 28.79 2.57 -1.45
C LEU A 183 29.26 1.13 -1.23
N PHE A 184 28.69 0.16 -1.96
CA PHE A 184 28.90 -1.28 -1.72
C PHE A 184 28.94 -2.06 -3.04
N PRO A 185 29.88 -1.77 -3.95
CA PRO A 185 29.90 -2.36 -5.29
C PRO A 185 29.98 -3.90 -5.25
N ASP A 186 30.79 -4.45 -4.33
CA ASP A 186 31.02 -5.90 -4.20
C ASP A 186 29.81 -6.66 -3.66
N TYR A 187 28.92 -5.99 -2.90
CA TYR A 187 27.74 -6.59 -2.29
C TYR A 187 26.43 -6.23 -3.02
N ARG A 188 26.53 -5.50 -4.12
CA ARG A 188 25.37 -4.96 -4.85
C ARG A 188 24.35 -6.03 -5.21
N LEU A 189 24.80 -7.19 -5.70
CA LEU A 189 23.91 -8.29 -6.08
C LEU A 189 23.07 -8.77 -4.88
N TYR A 190 23.72 -9.03 -3.75
CA TYR A 190 23.07 -9.51 -2.53
C TYR A 190 22.08 -8.49 -1.96
N ILE A 191 22.43 -7.20 -2.00
CA ILE A 191 21.55 -6.10 -1.57
C ILE A 191 20.29 -6.04 -2.44
N ILE A 192 20.45 -6.13 -3.77
CA ILE A 192 19.32 -6.11 -4.71
C ILE A 192 18.44 -7.35 -4.51
N VAL A 193 19.04 -8.53 -4.36
CA VAL A 193 18.33 -9.79 -4.08
C VAL A 193 17.50 -9.68 -2.80
N PHE A 194 18.09 -9.16 -1.72
CA PHE A 194 17.39 -8.99 -0.45
C PHE A 194 16.23 -8.00 -0.57
N HIS A 195 16.45 -6.86 -1.24
CA HIS A 195 15.40 -5.88 -1.50
C HIS A 195 14.24 -6.49 -2.30
N MET A 196 14.54 -7.21 -3.39
CA MET A 196 13.53 -7.89 -4.20
C MET A 196 12.75 -8.92 -3.37
N ALA A 197 13.43 -9.74 -2.56
CA ALA A 197 12.75 -10.69 -1.68
C ALA A 197 11.82 -9.99 -0.68
N ALA A 198 12.27 -8.90 -0.04
CA ALA A 198 11.45 -8.12 0.87
C ALA A 198 10.22 -7.51 0.20
N VAL A 199 10.37 -6.99 -1.03
CA VAL A 199 9.26 -6.47 -1.85
C VAL A 199 8.26 -7.58 -2.15
N GLN A 200 8.71 -8.77 -2.56
CA GLN A 200 7.83 -9.90 -2.86
C GLN A 200 7.04 -10.33 -1.61
N VAL A 201 7.70 -10.45 -0.44
CA VAL A 201 7.04 -10.79 0.84
C VAL A 201 5.99 -9.74 1.20
N PHE A 202 6.25 -8.46 0.96
CA PHE A 202 5.27 -7.40 1.18
C PHE A 202 4.08 -7.46 0.24
N ILE A 203 4.31 -7.75 -1.05
CA ILE A 203 3.23 -7.94 -2.01
C ILE A 203 2.35 -9.12 -1.57
N MET A 204 2.96 -10.25 -1.20
CA MET A 204 2.25 -11.41 -0.64
C MET A 204 1.40 -11.05 0.59
N TYR A 205 1.90 -10.18 1.47
CA TYR A 205 1.18 -9.75 2.68
C TYR A 205 0.10 -8.70 2.42
N THR A 206 0.23 -7.90 1.36
CA THR A 206 -0.66 -6.78 1.01
C THR A 206 -2.16 -7.14 1.08
N PRO A 207 -2.66 -8.22 0.43
CA PRO A 207 -4.07 -8.58 0.48
C PRO A 207 -4.54 -9.11 1.84
N PHE A 208 -3.69 -9.26 2.84
CA PHE A 208 -4.08 -9.62 4.21
C PHE A 208 -3.98 -8.44 5.18
N SER A 209 -3.49 -7.30 4.70
CA SER A 209 -3.19 -6.11 5.50
C SER A 209 -4.12 -4.92 5.24
N LYS A 210 -3.99 -3.85 6.03
CA LYS A 210 -4.69 -2.59 5.79
C LYS A 210 -4.19 -1.85 4.52
N PHE A 211 -3.06 -2.23 3.90
CA PHE A 211 -2.55 -1.56 2.70
C PHE A 211 -3.45 -1.69 1.48
N PHE A 212 -4.22 -2.79 1.38
CA PHE A 212 -5.22 -2.94 0.32
C PHE A 212 -6.32 -1.87 0.36
N HIS A 213 -6.49 -1.21 1.52
CA HIS A 213 -7.41 -0.08 1.63
C HIS A 213 -7.03 1.10 0.72
N GLY A 214 -5.73 1.40 0.55
CA GLY A 214 -5.29 2.50 -0.32
C GLY A 214 -5.64 2.28 -1.79
N ILE A 215 -5.49 1.05 -2.28
CA ILE A 215 -5.81 0.69 -3.66
C ILE A 215 -7.33 0.75 -3.89
N THR A 216 -8.09 0.18 -2.96
CA THR A 216 -9.54 0.13 -3.07
C THR A 216 -10.21 1.49 -2.86
N SER A 217 -9.71 2.34 -1.96
CA SER A 217 -10.26 3.68 -1.74
C SER A 217 -10.08 4.58 -2.96
N VAL A 218 -8.92 4.53 -3.62
CA VAL A 218 -8.66 5.24 -4.89
C VAL A 218 -9.60 4.76 -5.98
N ILE A 219 -9.73 3.45 -6.19
CA ILE A 219 -10.63 2.89 -7.22
C ILE A 219 -12.09 3.33 -6.96
N VAL A 220 -12.55 3.22 -5.71
CA VAL A 220 -13.92 3.59 -5.33
C VAL A 220 -14.18 5.09 -5.48
N MET A 221 -13.23 5.94 -5.08
CA MET A 221 -13.33 7.39 -5.23
C MET A 221 -13.33 7.79 -6.71
N THR A 222 -12.45 7.20 -7.52
CA THR A 222 -12.40 7.45 -8.97
C THR A 222 -13.70 7.02 -9.66
N LEU A 223 -14.20 5.81 -9.38
CA LEU A 223 -15.48 5.33 -9.95
C LEU A 223 -16.67 6.19 -9.50
N SER A 224 -16.68 6.65 -8.24
CA SER A 224 -17.72 7.54 -7.72
C SER A 224 -17.65 8.94 -8.35
N GLY A 225 -16.44 9.46 -8.59
CA GLY A 225 -16.21 10.73 -9.28
C GLY A 225 -16.64 10.67 -10.75
N LEU A 226 -16.25 9.61 -11.46
CA LEU A 226 -16.67 9.37 -12.85
C LEU A 226 -18.19 9.23 -12.97
N LYS A 227 -18.83 8.53 -12.03
CA LYS A 227 -20.30 8.44 -11.97
C LYS A 227 -20.96 9.80 -11.75
N LYS A 228 -20.43 10.64 -10.84
CA LYS A 228 -20.98 11.99 -10.62
C LYS A 228 -20.81 12.89 -11.85
N ALA A 229 -19.65 12.82 -12.50
CA ALA A 229 -19.37 13.54 -13.74
C ALA A 229 -20.30 13.09 -14.88
N ALA A 230 -20.52 11.78 -15.03
CA ALA A 230 -21.43 11.23 -16.02
C ALA A 230 -22.91 11.55 -15.76
N LEU A 231 -23.29 11.81 -14.50
CA LEU A 231 -24.64 12.19 -14.10
C LEU A 231 -24.84 13.72 -13.99
N GLY A 232 -23.86 14.53 -14.43
CA GLY A 232 -23.97 15.99 -14.46
C GLY A 232 -24.02 16.68 -13.09
N GLY A 233 -23.67 15.99 -12.01
CA GLY A 233 -23.73 16.53 -10.64
C GLY A 233 -22.46 17.29 -10.28
N GLY A 234 -22.44 18.59 -10.62
CA GLY A 234 -21.58 19.59 -9.99
C GLY A 234 -22.10 19.97 -8.61
#